data_AF-A0A016S5F1-F1
#
_entry.id   AF-A0A016S5F1-F1
#
_cell.length_a   1.000
_cell.length_b   1.000
_cell.length_c   1.000
_cell.angle_alpha   90.00
_cell.angle_beta   90.00
_cell.angle_gamma   90.00
#
_symmetry.space_group_name_H-M   'P 1'
#
loop_
_entity.id
_entity.type
_entity.pdbx_description
1 polymer ?
#
loop_
_entity_poly.entity_id
_entity_poly.type
_entity_poly.pdbx_seq_one_letter_code
_entity_poly.pdbx_strand_id
1 'polypeptide(L)'
;MAETGFRQDMPPSGGYRKFNYGRTFPKVFWRPGVVVAAVFGASVYGAFDAIAKKKARVTEKFEDIDITNAMQPFLTAERDRFWLKLLKKNRELEEEVMKDVPGWKTDHGPCVRYQTIHILACSVLGSEESTCASSSAPMHSVQFVHMTTRSFTPSPYPE
;
A
#
# COMPACT_ATOMS: atom_id res chain seq x y z
N MET A 1 -90.94 -30.65 -48.34
CA MET A 1 -89.55 -30.18 -48.46
C MET A 1 -88.83 -30.63 -47.21
N ALA A 2 -87.86 -31.54 -47.33
CA ALA A 2 -87.09 -32.02 -46.18
C ALA A 2 -86.22 -30.88 -45.65
N GLU A 3 -86.35 -30.56 -44.37
CA GLU A 3 -85.50 -29.58 -43.70
C GLU A 3 -84.14 -30.24 -43.42
N THR A 4 -83.16 -29.99 -44.27
CA THR A 4 -81.77 -30.41 -44.01
C THR A 4 -81.23 -29.55 -42.87
N GLY A 5 -81.43 -29.99 -41.63
CA GLY A 5 -81.08 -29.23 -40.43
C GLY A 5 -79.57 -29.09 -40.22
N PHE A 6 -79.00 -27.97 -40.68
CA PHE A 6 -77.62 -27.60 -40.37
C PHE A 6 -77.52 -27.09 -38.93
N ARG A 7 -76.80 -27.83 -38.07
CA ARG A 7 -76.41 -27.40 -36.72
C ARG A 7 -75.12 -26.62 -36.83
N GLN A 8 -75.22 -25.30 -36.97
CA GLN A 8 -74.07 -24.41 -36.96
C GLN A 8 -73.63 -24.16 -35.51
N ASP A 9 -72.32 -24.29 -35.23
CA ASP A 9 -71.76 -23.90 -33.94
C ASP A 9 -71.77 -22.37 -33.83
N MET A 10 -72.64 -21.86 -32.96
CA MET A 10 -72.75 -20.43 -32.69
C MET A 10 -71.99 -20.08 -31.41
N PRO A 11 -71.43 -18.85 -31.31
CA PRO A 11 -70.89 -18.38 -30.04
C PRO A 11 -72.00 -18.31 -28.97
N PRO A 12 -71.65 -18.44 -27.68
CA PRO A 12 -72.63 -18.33 -26.60
C PRO A 12 -73.37 -17.00 -26.68
N SER A 13 -74.63 -16.97 -26.24
CA SER A 13 -75.54 -15.81 -26.37
C SER A 13 -75.12 -14.53 -25.61
N GLY A 14 -73.98 -14.54 -24.91
CA GLY A 14 -73.34 -13.39 -24.28
C GLY A 14 -71.95 -13.05 -24.82
N GLY A 15 -71.48 -13.73 -25.87
CA GLY A 15 -70.14 -13.58 -26.44
C GLY A 15 -69.03 -14.14 -25.55
N TYR A 16 -67.79 -14.13 -26.06
CA TYR A 16 -66.62 -14.54 -25.31
C TYR A 16 -66.12 -13.41 -24.39
N ARG A 17 -65.37 -13.77 -23.34
CA ARG A 17 -64.68 -12.78 -22.50
C ARG A 17 -63.79 -11.89 -23.37
N LYS A 18 -63.72 -10.60 -23.04
CA LYS A 18 -62.81 -9.68 -23.72
C LYS A 18 -61.38 -10.15 -23.53
N PHE A 19 -60.74 -10.49 -24.64
CA PHE A 19 -59.33 -10.88 -24.67
C PHE A 19 -58.47 -9.63 -24.53
N ASN A 20 -57.50 -9.66 -23.62
CA ASN A 20 -56.56 -8.55 -23.49
C ASN A 20 -55.51 -8.67 -24.59
N TYR A 21 -55.68 -7.89 -25.66
CA TYR A 21 -54.75 -7.82 -26.78
C TYR A 21 -53.61 -6.81 -26.54
N GLY A 22 -53.73 -5.98 -25.50
CA GLY A 22 -52.71 -4.99 -25.14
C GLY A 22 -51.53 -5.61 -24.40
N ARG A 23 -50.34 -5.06 -24.60
CA ARG A 23 -49.15 -5.45 -23.83
C ARG A 23 -49.28 -4.98 -22.39
N THR A 24 -49.36 -5.90 -21.44
CA THR A 24 -49.36 -5.60 -20.00
C THR A 24 -47.93 -5.51 -19.48
N PHE A 25 -47.46 -4.30 -19.22
CA PHE A 25 -46.15 -4.10 -18.59
C PHE A 25 -46.19 -4.43 -17.09
N PRO A 26 -45.17 -5.09 -16.54
CA PRO A 26 -45.04 -5.27 -15.10
C PRO A 26 -44.77 -3.92 -14.42
N LYS A 27 -45.33 -3.73 -13.22
CA LYS A 27 -45.08 -2.52 -12.42
C LYS A 27 -43.65 -2.58 -11.87
N VAL A 28 -42.84 -1.55 -12.17
CA VAL A 28 -41.47 -1.45 -11.67
C VAL A 28 -41.48 -0.84 -10.27
N PHE A 29 -41.03 -1.59 -9.27
CA PHE A 29 -40.95 -1.13 -7.88
C PHE A 29 -39.76 -0.18 -7.64
N TRP A 30 -38.63 -0.44 -8.31
CA TRP A 30 -37.41 0.35 -8.22
C TRP A 30 -37.45 1.56 -9.15
N ARG A 31 -38.17 2.60 -8.72
CA ARG A 31 -38.13 3.90 -9.39
C ARG A 31 -36.76 4.55 -9.17
N PRO A 32 -36.21 5.30 -10.13
CA PRO A 32 -34.87 5.86 -10.03
C PRO A 32 -34.67 6.71 -8.77
N GLY A 33 -35.67 7.51 -8.38
CA GLY A 33 -35.61 8.30 -7.14
C GLY A 33 -35.54 7.45 -5.87
N VAL A 34 -36.23 6.30 -5.83
CA VAL A 34 -36.20 5.38 -4.67
C VAL A 34 -34.82 4.73 -4.55
N VAL A 35 -34.23 4.33 -5.69
CA VAL A 35 -32.89 3.75 -5.72
C VAL A 35 -31.85 4.76 -5.23
N VAL A 36 -31.91 6.01 -5.72
CA VAL A 36 -30.98 7.07 -5.30
C VAL A 36 -31.12 7.37 -3.81
N ALA A 37 -32.35 7.47 -3.30
CA ALA A 37 -32.58 7.71 -1.88
C ALA A 37 -32.05 6.57 -0.99
N ALA A 38 -32.24 5.32 -1.41
CA ALA A 38 -31.74 4.15 -0.68
C ALA A 38 -30.21 4.13 -0.63
N VAL A 39 -29.55 4.38 -1.77
CA VAL A 39 -28.08 4.45 -1.84
C VAL A 39 -27.54 5.60 -1.00
N PHE A 40 -28.18 6.77 -1.07
CA PHE A 40 -27.79 7.92 -0.26
C PHE A 40 -27.95 7.64 1.24
N GLY A 41 -29.09 7.08 1.66
CA GLY A 41 -29.33 6.72 3.06
C GLY A 41 -28.32 5.70 3.59
N ALA A 42 -28.02 4.67 2.80
CA ALA A 42 -26.99 3.69 3.14
C ALA A 42 -25.60 4.33 3.26
N SER A 43 -25.27 5.27 2.36
CA SER A 43 -23.97 5.97 2.36
C SER A 43 -23.80 6.87 3.57
N VAL A 44 -24.83 7.65 3.91
CA VAL A 44 -24.83 8.53 5.10
C VAL A 44 -24.71 7.71 6.38
N TYR A 45 -25.47 6.60 6.49
CA TYR A 45 -25.37 5.71 7.65
C TYR A 45 -23.97 5.07 7.76
N GLY A 46 -23.40 4.61 6.64
CA GLY A 46 -22.05 4.07 6.61
C GLY A 46 -20.99 5.09 7.04
N ALA A 47 -21.12 6.35 6.63
CA ALA A 47 -20.22 7.42 7.05
C ALA A 47 -20.34 7.71 8.56
N PHE A 48 -21.56 7.76 9.09
CA PHE A 48 -21.82 7.94 10.52
C PHE A 48 -21.19 6.81 11.36
N ASP A 49 -21.44 5.56 11.00
CA ASP A 49 -20.88 4.39 11.70
C ASP A 49 -19.34 4.35 11.61
N ALA A 50 -18.77 4.71 10.45
CA ALA A 50 -17.33 4.79 10.28
C ALA A 50 -16.67 5.83 11.20
N ILE A 51 -17.32 6.98 11.41
CA ILE A 51 -16.87 8.02 12.34
C ILE A 51 -16.98 7.52 13.78
N ALA A 52 -18.10 6.91 14.16
CA ALA A 52 -18.31 6.35 15.49
C ALA A 52 -17.23 5.31 15.85
N LYS A 53 -16.88 4.44 14.91
CA LYS A 53 -15.85 3.39 15.08
C LYS A 53 -14.41 3.88 14.92
N LYS A 54 -14.18 5.14 14.57
CA LYS A 54 -12.83 5.67 14.35
C LYS A 54 -11.98 5.61 15.61
N LYS A 55 -12.54 5.97 16.77
CA LYS A 55 -11.81 6.02 18.04
C LYS A 55 -11.28 4.64 18.44
N ALA A 56 -12.13 3.62 18.41
CA ALA A 56 -11.74 2.24 18.73
C ALA A 56 -10.60 1.74 17.83
N ARG A 57 -10.70 1.94 16.51
CA ARG A 57 -9.65 1.55 15.56
C ARG A 57 -8.33 2.29 15.77
N VAL A 58 -8.37 3.55 16.19
CA VAL A 58 -7.16 4.32 16.50
C VAL A 58 -6.51 3.81 17.79
N THR A 59 -7.32 3.46 18.78
CA THR A 59 -6.82 2.86 20.03
C THR A 59 -6.15 1.50 19.77
N GLU A 60 -6.79 0.60 19.02
CA GLU A 60 -6.21 -0.70 18.65
C GLU A 60 -4.86 -0.52 17.93
N LYS A 61 -4.79 0.39 16.95
CA LYS A 61 -3.53 0.68 16.23
C LYS A 61 -2.45 1.27 17.13
N PHE A 62 -2.84 2.06 18.11
CA PHE A 62 -1.89 2.65 19.06
C PHE A 62 -1.26 1.55 19.92
N GLU A 63 -2.07 0.60 20.39
CA GLU A 63 -1.59 -0.57 21.14
C GLU A 63 -0.63 -1.42 20.31
N ASP A 64 -0.95 -1.70 19.04
CA ASP A 64 -0.08 -2.45 18.12
C ASP A 64 1.30 -1.77 17.93
N ILE A 65 1.30 -0.45 17.76
CA ILE A 65 2.52 0.34 17.58
C ILE A 65 3.34 0.35 18.86
N ASP A 66 2.70 0.48 20.02
CA ASP A 66 3.40 0.50 21.32
C ASP A 66 4.08 -0.84 21.59
N ILE A 67 3.40 -1.96 21.32
CA ILE A 67 3.98 -3.31 21.41
C ILE A 67 5.19 -3.44 20.47
N THR A 68 5.07 -2.94 19.25
CA THR A 68 6.16 -2.98 18.27
C THR A 68 7.37 -2.15 18.72
N ASN A 69 7.13 -0.95 19.26
CA ASN A 69 8.16 -0.06 19.77
C ASN A 69 8.88 -0.67 20.98
N ALA A 70 8.16 -1.36 21.88
CA ALA A 70 8.74 -2.08 23.00
C ALA A 70 9.66 -3.24 22.56
N MET A 71 9.32 -3.92 21.45
CA MET A 71 10.10 -5.05 20.92
C MET A 71 11.28 -4.63 20.01
N GLN A 72 11.21 -3.44 19.41
CA GLN A 72 12.20 -2.90 18.49
C GLN A 72 13.66 -2.95 18.98
N PRO A 73 14.00 -2.62 20.25
CA PRO A 73 15.40 -2.68 20.70
C PRO A 73 15.96 -4.11 20.69
N PHE A 74 15.14 -5.12 20.99
CA PHE A 74 15.59 -6.53 20.95
C PHE A 74 15.85 -6.99 19.51
N LEU A 75 14.92 -6.70 18.60
CA LEU A 75 15.06 -7.04 17.17
C LEU A 75 16.26 -6.33 16.53
N THR A 76 16.51 -5.08 16.93
CA THR A 76 17.66 -4.31 16.45
C THR A 76 18.96 -4.91 16.99
N ALA A 77 19.02 -5.25 18.27
CA ALA A 77 20.19 -5.91 18.85
C ALA A 77 20.50 -7.27 18.21
N GLU A 78 19.49 -8.07 17.88
CA GLU A 78 19.67 -9.34 17.16
C GLU A 78 20.20 -9.14 15.74
N ARG A 79 19.63 -8.17 15.01
CA ARG A 79 20.08 -7.78 13.68
C ARG A 79 21.54 -7.32 13.70
N ASP A 80 21.91 -6.48 14.66
CA ASP A 80 23.26 -5.92 14.77
C ASP A 80 24.29 -7.03 15.08
N ARG A 81 23.95 -7.97 15.98
CA ARG A 81 24.79 -9.15 16.25
C ARG A 81 24.98 -10.01 15.02
N PHE A 82 23.93 -10.23 14.25
CA PHE A 82 24.00 -11.00 13.01
C PHE A 82 24.85 -10.28 11.96
N TRP A 83 24.67 -8.96 11.82
CA TRP A 83 25.41 -8.13 10.88
C TRP A 83 26.92 -8.13 11.17
N LEU A 84 27.31 -7.95 12.43
CA LEU A 84 28.73 -7.99 12.83
C LEU A 84 29.36 -9.37 12.56
N LYS A 85 28.61 -10.45 12.74
CA LYS A 85 29.08 -11.81 12.39
C LYS A 85 29.30 -11.98 10.89
N LEU A 86 28.42 -11.42 10.06
CA LEU A 86 28.58 -11.44 8.60
C LEU A 86 29.79 -10.62 8.16
N LEU A 87 29.95 -9.41 8.69
CA LEU A 87 31.11 -8.56 8.39
C LEU A 87 32.43 -9.25 8.77
N LYS A 88 32.47 -9.91 9.93
CA LYS A 88 33.64 -10.67 10.35
C LYS A 88 33.98 -11.80 9.38
N LYS A 89 32.98 -12.60 8.97
CA LYS A 89 33.17 -13.68 7.99
C LYS A 89 33.63 -13.16 6.63
N ASN A 90 33.03 -12.07 6.16
CA ASN A 90 33.42 -11.46 4.89
C ASN A 90 34.86 -10.98 4.92
N ARG A 91 35.30 -10.41 6.05
CA ARG A 91 36.69 -10.01 6.23
C ARG A 91 37.65 -11.20 6.21
N GLU A 92 37.31 -12.28 6.93
CA GLU A 92 38.11 -13.51 6.93
C GLU A 92 38.23 -14.12 5.50
N LEU A 93 37.16 -14.08 4.71
CA LEU A 93 37.15 -14.51 3.32
C LEU A 93 37.95 -13.57 2.40
N GLU A 94 37.88 -12.26 2.62
CA GLU A 94 38.65 -11.27 1.87
C GLU A 94 40.16 -11.45 2.10
N GLU A 95 40.59 -11.71 3.35
CA GLU A 95 41.97 -12.06 3.66
C GLU A 95 42.43 -13.33 2.95
N GLU A 96 41.53 -14.31 2.76
CA GLU A 96 41.86 -15.54 2.06
C GLU A 96 41.98 -15.35 0.55
N VAL A 97 41.05 -14.62 -0.06
CA VAL A 97 40.94 -14.45 -1.51
C VAL A 97 41.90 -13.40 -2.06
N MET A 98 42.22 -12.34 -1.31
CA MET A 98 42.99 -11.19 -1.80
C MET A 98 44.49 -11.23 -1.49
N LYS A 99 45.03 -12.39 -1.07
CA LYS A 99 46.46 -12.56 -0.71
C LYS A 99 47.42 -12.23 -1.86
N ASP A 100 46.99 -12.49 -3.09
CA ASP A 100 47.85 -12.44 -4.26
C ASP A 100 47.86 -11.06 -4.94
N VAL A 101 47.06 -10.10 -4.44
CA VAL A 101 46.94 -8.76 -5.03
C VAL A 101 47.86 -7.78 -4.30
N PRO A 102 48.92 -7.25 -4.96
CA PRO A 102 49.84 -6.33 -4.32
C PRO A 102 49.16 -5.00 -3.96
N GLY A 103 49.29 -4.56 -2.71
CA GLY A 103 48.76 -3.29 -2.21
C GLY A 103 47.35 -3.33 -1.61
N TRP A 104 46.73 -4.51 -1.52
CA TRP A 104 45.41 -4.67 -0.88
C TRP A 104 45.51 -4.63 0.66
N LYS A 105 44.64 -3.84 1.30
CA LYS A 105 44.50 -3.79 2.77
C LYS A 105 43.11 -4.29 3.16
N THR A 106 43.06 -5.50 3.69
CA THR A 106 41.86 -6.04 4.31
C THR A 106 41.47 -5.14 5.49
N ASP A 107 40.25 -4.60 5.49
CA ASP A 107 39.65 -3.58 6.39
C ASP A 107 39.22 -2.30 5.65
N HIS A 108 39.79 -2.00 4.48
CA HIS A 108 39.49 -0.80 3.68
C HIS A 108 38.76 -1.10 2.37
N GLY A 109 38.01 -2.22 2.34
CA GLY A 109 37.28 -2.67 1.15
C GLY A 109 36.54 -1.51 0.44
N PRO A 110 36.49 -1.52 -0.90
CA PRO A 110 35.95 -0.41 -1.67
C PRO A 110 34.46 -0.26 -1.36
N CYS A 111 34.15 0.84 -0.67
CA CYS A 111 32.81 1.37 -0.48
C CYS A 111 31.82 0.44 0.28
N VAL A 112 31.77 0.57 1.60
CA VAL A 112 30.48 0.85 2.25
C VAL A 112 30.66 1.96 3.29
N ARG A 113 30.49 3.21 2.82
CA ARG A 113 29.98 4.34 3.62
C ARG A 113 30.85 4.94 4.72
N TYR A 114 32.18 5.00 4.58
CA TYR A 114 33.01 5.87 5.43
C TYR A 114 33.34 7.24 4.83
N GLN A 115 33.13 7.45 3.52
CA GLN A 115 33.44 8.75 2.90
C GLN A 115 32.52 9.89 3.41
N THR A 116 31.27 9.60 3.80
CA THR A 116 30.32 10.67 4.19
C THR A 116 30.51 11.15 5.63
N ILE A 117 31.02 10.31 6.53
CA ILE A 117 31.20 10.68 7.95
C ILE A 117 32.47 11.53 8.13
N HIS A 118 33.53 11.27 7.35
CA HIS A 118 34.77 12.04 7.41
C HIS A 118 34.65 13.45 6.81
N ILE A 119 33.84 13.62 5.76
CA ILE A 119 33.63 14.93 5.12
C ILE A 119 32.89 15.91 6.06
N LEU A 120 31.93 15.41 6.86
CA LEU A 120 31.18 16.23 7.84
C LEU A 120 32.02 16.60 9.06
N ALA A 121 32.92 15.71 9.52
CA ALA A 121 33.85 16.02 10.61
C ALA A 121 34.91 17.05 10.19
N CYS A 122 35.42 16.96 8.95
CA CYS A 122 36.44 17.87 8.42
C CYS A 122 35.93 19.30 8.16
N SER A 123 34.61 19.47 7.91
CA SER A 123 34.00 20.81 7.79
C SER A 123 33.75 21.51 9.13
N VAL A 124 33.71 20.75 10.24
CA VAL A 124 33.43 21.29 11.60
C VAL A 124 34.71 21.48 12.40
N LEU A 125 35.77 20.72 12.10
CA LEU A 125 37.09 20.86 12.71
C LEU A 125 38.11 21.05 11.58
N GLY A 126 38.47 22.30 11.31
CA GLY A 126 39.57 22.64 10.43
C GLY A 126 40.89 22.20 11.06
N SER A 127 41.45 21.11 10.57
CA SER A 127 42.87 20.79 10.72
C SER A 127 43.37 20.20 9.40
N GLU A 128 44.42 20.84 8.89
CA GLU A 128 45.16 20.49 7.69
C GLU A 128 45.81 19.09 7.80
N GLU A 129 46.25 18.58 6.64
CA GLU A 129 46.96 17.32 6.38
C GLU A 129 46.08 16.09 6.05
N SER A 130 46.39 15.23 5.08
CA SER A 130 46.96 15.34 3.73
C SER A 130 46.71 13.97 3.06
N THR A 131 46.70 13.96 1.72
CA THR A 131 46.94 12.81 0.82
C THR A 131 46.06 11.55 0.94
N CYS A 132 45.01 11.50 0.10
CA CYS A 132 44.65 10.32 -0.71
C CYS A 132 43.57 10.69 -1.74
N ALA A 133 43.88 11.65 -2.62
CA ALA A 133 43.10 11.93 -3.81
C ALA A 133 43.95 11.62 -5.04
N SER A 134 44.05 10.34 -5.41
CA SER A 134 44.40 9.99 -6.79
C SER A 134 43.98 8.55 -7.12
N SER A 135 43.41 8.41 -8.31
CA SER A 135 42.98 7.18 -9.00
C SER A 135 41.60 6.61 -8.65
N SER A 136 40.57 7.11 -9.32
CA SER A 136 39.98 6.42 -10.48
C SER A 136 38.72 7.14 -10.97
N ALA A 137 38.54 7.09 -12.28
CA ALA A 137 37.69 7.92 -13.11
C ALA A 137 36.17 7.67 -12.92
N PRO A 138 35.31 8.59 -13.42
CA PRO A 138 33.87 8.56 -13.19
C PRO A 138 33.18 7.61 -14.18
N MET A 139 32.25 6.78 -13.69
CA MET A 139 31.34 6.04 -14.55
C MET A 139 29.91 6.09 -13.97
N HIS A 140 29.07 6.74 -14.75
CA HIS A 140 27.61 6.59 -14.86
C HIS A 140 26.70 7.03 -13.71
N SER A 141 26.19 8.24 -13.91
CA SER A 141 24.75 8.57 -13.88
C SER A 141 23.80 7.44 -13.47
N VAL A 142 23.43 7.41 -12.20
CA VAL A 142 22.08 7.00 -11.81
C VAL A 142 21.57 8.06 -10.85
N GLN A 143 20.68 8.91 -11.36
CA GLN A 143 19.82 9.75 -10.55
C GLN A 143 19.04 8.85 -9.59
N PHE A 144 19.42 8.78 -8.32
CA PHE A 144 18.51 8.34 -7.27
C PHE A 144 18.04 9.56 -6.48
N VAL A 145 16.87 9.98 -6.92
CA VAL A 145 15.95 11.00 -6.41
C VAL A 145 16.11 11.32 -4.92
N HIS A 146 16.28 12.62 -4.69
CA HIS A 146 15.87 13.36 -3.49
C HIS A 146 14.68 12.70 -2.75
N MET A 147 14.94 12.06 -1.61
CA MET A 147 13.93 11.96 -0.55
C MET A 147 14.58 12.35 0.77
N THR A 148 14.52 13.66 1.00
CA THR A 148 14.43 14.26 2.33
C THR A 148 13.44 13.45 3.18
N THR A 149 13.93 12.67 4.14
CA THR A 149 13.11 12.31 5.31
C THR A 149 12.96 13.57 6.15
N ARG A 150 11.93 14.34 5.77
CA ARG A 150 11.21 15.26 6.63
C ARG A 150 11.12 14.64 8.02
N SER A 151 11.60 15.37 9.01
CA SER A 151 11.17 15.23 10.40
C SER A 151 9.67 15.00 10.45
N PHE A 152 9.28 13.82 10.94
CA PHE A 152 7.89 13.48 11.18
C PHE A 152 7.47 14.22 12.45
N THR A 153 7.10 15.49 12.31
CA THR A 153 6.38 16.20 13.38
C THR A 153 4.99 15.57 13.47
N PRO A 154 4.55 15.07 14.63
CA PRO A 154 3.16 14.65 14.81
C PRO A 154 2.26 15.87 14.62
N SER A 155 1.33 15.80 13.67
CA SER A 155 0.34 16.85 13.45
C SER A 155 -0.57 16.99 14.69
N PRO A 156 -0.91 18.22 15.12
CA PRO A 156 -1.92 18.40 16.15
C PRO A 156 -3.28 17.94 15.60
N TYR A 157 -3.95 17.06 16.33
CA TYR A 157 -5.33 16.67 16.04
C TYR A 157 -6.26 17.87 16.28
N PRO A 158 -7.25 18.13 15.42
CA PRO A 158 -8.33 19.04 15.75
C PRO A 158 -9.31 18.39 16.74
N GLU A 159 -9.86 19.22 17.63
CA GLU A 159 -10.98 18.89 18.53
C GLU A 159 -12.25 18.42 17.80
#